data_AF-A0A942JS47-F1
#
_entry.id   AF-A0A942JS47-F1
#
_cell.length_a   1.000
_cell.length_b   1.000
_cell.length_c   1.000
_cell.angle_alpha   90.00
_cell.angle_beta   90.00
_cell.angle_gamma   90.00
#
_symmetry.space_group_name_H-M   'P 1'
#
loop_
_entity.id
_entity.type
_entity.pdbx_description
1 polymer ?
#
loop_
_entity_poly.entity_id
_entity_poly.type
_entity_poly.pdbx_seq_one_letter_code
_entity_poly.pdbx_strand_id
1 'polypeptide(L)'
;MDTLAELGLSVTDMLDRVAALEPTQALNLPWENVHPQFSDELTCDFGIYIEEHGIYVKVTIGIADEEPVGCVISFHRQERPFTFPFTK
;
A
#
# COMPACT_ATOMS: atom_id res chain seq x y z
N MET A 1 11.85 7.30 7.81
CA MET A 1 12.68 6.50 8.73
C MET A 1 12.09 6.54 10.14
N ASP A 2 11.76 7.72 10.66
CA ASP A 2 11.19 7.88 12.01
C ASP A 2 9.93 7.05 12.28
N THR A 3 9.02 6.93 11.32
CA THR A 3 7.81 6.10 11.48
C THR A 3 8.10 4.61 11.57
N LEU A 4 9.13 4.11 10.86
CA LEU A 4 9.53 2.69 10.96
C LEU A 4 10.11 2.41 12.35
N ALA A 5 10.97 3.31 12.83
CA ALA A 5 11.54 3.22 14.17
C ALA A 5 10.45 3.26 15.27
N GLU A 6 9.42 4.09 15.11
CA GLU A 6 8.26 4.12 16.03
C GLU A 6 7.50 2.80 16.06
N LEU A 7 7.38 2.13 14.91
CA LEU A 7 6.77 0.81 14.81
C LEU A 7 7.72 -0.32 15.26
N GLY A 8 8.95 -0.01 15.66
CA GLY A 8 9.97 -1.01 15.99
C GLY A 8 10.39 -1.86 14.79
N LEU A 9 10.26 -1.33 13.57
CA LEU A 9 10.55 -2.04 12.33
C LEU A 9 11.80 -1.49 11.63
N SER A 10 12.56 -2.38 11.02
CA SER A 10 13.57 -2.03 10.03
C SER A 10 12.98 -1.98 8.61
N VAL A 11 13.75 -1.46 7.66
CA VAL A 11 13.40 -1.51 6.24
C VAL A 11 13.29 -2.97 5.77
N THR A 12 14.20 -3.84 6.20
CA THR A 12 14.18 -5.28 5.86
C THR A 12 12.89 -5.94 6.34
N ASP A 13 12.48 -5.67 7.58
CA ASP A 13 11.22 -6.24 8.11
C ASP A 13 9.99 -5.80 7.31
N MET A 14 10.02 -4.63 6.69
CA MET A 14 8.94 -4.18 5.82
C MET A 14 9.00 -4.82 4.44
N LEU A 15 10.20 -4.98 3.86
CA LEU A 15 10.37 -5.66 2.59
C LEU A 15 9.92 -7.13 2.69
N ASP A 16 10.28 -7.82 3.77
CA ASP A 16 9.88 -9.21 4.01
C ASP A 16 8.35 -9.34 4.12
N ARG A 17 7.68 -8.38 4.79
CA ARG A 17 6.22 -8.34 4.87
C ARG A 17 5.56 -8.09 3.52
N VAL A 18 6.11 -7.19 2.71
CA VAL A 18 5.60 -6.91 1.36
C VAL A 18 5.78 -8.12 0.45
N ALA A 19 6.92 -8.81 0.53
CA ALA A 19 7.19 -10.02 -0.24
C ALA A 19 6.26 -11.19 0.12
N ALA A 20 5.69 -11.19 1.33
CA ALA A 20 4.75 -12.19 1.80
C ALA A 20 3.27 -11.84 1.51
N LEU A 21 2.98 -10.75 0.80
CA LEU A 21 1.61 -10.38 0.45
C LEU A 21 1.04 -11.32 -0.60
N GLU A 22 -0.14 -11.86 -0.32
CA GLU A 22 -0.92 -12.66 -1.26
C GLU A 22 -2.01 -11.80 -1.92
N PRO A 23 -2.31 -11.98 -3.22
CA PRO A 23 -3.35 -11.19 -3.91
C PRO A 23 -4.71 -11.19 -3.23
N THR A 24 -5.04 -12.26 -2.47
CA THR A 24 -6.29 -12.38 -1.72
C THR A 24 -6.41 -11.42 -0.53
N GLN A 25 -5.30 -10.81 -0.11
CA GLN A 25 -5.25 -9.83 0.97
C GLN A 25 -5.40 -8.39 0.48
N ALA A 26 -5.53 -8.19 -0.84
CA ALA A 26 -5.73 -6.89 -1.43
C ALA A 26 -7.03 -6.26 -0.91
N LEU A 27 -6.93 -4.99 -0.50
CA LEU A 27 -8.09 -4.18 -0.14
C LEU A 27 -8.89 -3.79 -1.39
N ASN A 28 -8.16 -3.49 -2.47
CA ASN A 28 -8.71 -3.22 -3.78
C ASN A 28 -8.04 -4.17 -4.79
N LEU A 29 -8.86 -4.84 -5.60
CA LEU A 29 -8.36 -5.55 -6.79
C LEU A 29 -7.66 -4.57 -7.74
N PRO A 30 -6.80 -5.07 -8.65
CA PRO A 30 -6.12 -4.22 -9.62
C PRO A 30 -7.06 -3.23 -10.31
N TRP A 31 -6.73 -1.94 -10.23
CA TRP A 31 -7.51 -0.83 -10.82
C TRP A 31 -6.60 0.11 -11.59
N GLU A 32 -7.13 0.75 -12.62
CA GLU A 32 -6.38 1.68 -13.48
C GLU A 32 -5.86 2.88 -12.68
N ASN A 33 -4.56 3.09 -12.69
CA ASN A 33 -3.95 4.20 -11.99
C ASN A 33 -4.42 5.53 -12.60
N VAL A 34 -5.04 6.38 -11.79
CA VAL A 34 -5.54 7.69 -12.25
C VAL A 34 -4.44 8.75 -12.37
N HIS A 35 -3.19 8.42 -12.04
CA HIS A 35 -2.09 9.36 -12.12
C HIS A 35 -1.71 9.66 -13.58
N PRO A 36 -1.65 10.93 -14.02
CA PRO A 36 -1.44 11.28 -15.44
C PRO A 36 -0.14 10.78 -16.06
N GLN A 37 0.87 10.46 -15.23
CA GLN A 37 2.17 9.94 -15.68
C GLN A 37 2.24 8.41 -15.72
N PHE A 38 1.26 7.72 -15.12
CA PHE A 38 1.24 6.26 -14.96
C PHE A 38 -0.13 5.70 -15.34
N SER A 39 -0.87 6.38 -16.22
CA SER A 39 -2.30 6.11 -16.50
C SER A 39 -2.60 4.69 -16.98
N ASP A 40 -1.58 4.04 -17.54
CA ASP A 40 -1.69 2.74 -18.18
C ASP A 40 -1.28 1.60 -17.22
N GLU A 41 -0.84 1.94 -16.01
CA GLU A 41 -0.47 0.96 -14.98
C GLU A 41 -1.70 0.53 -14.19
N LEU A 42 -1.82 -0.78 -13.95
CA LEU A 42 -2.77 -1.28 -12.97
C LEU A 42 -2.14 -1.18 -11.58
N THR A 43 -2.94 -0.86 -10.57
CA THR A 43 -2.47 -0.76 -9.19
C THR A 43 -3.32 -1.60 -8.27
N CYS A 44 -2.65 -2.26 -7.32
CA CYS A 44 -3.28 -3.02 -6.26
C CYS A 44 -2.91 -2.40 -4.92
N ASP A 45 -3.90 -2.26 -4.02
CA ASP A 45 -3.70 -1.65 -2.71
C ASP A 45 -3.85 -2.68 -1.59
N PHE A 46 -2.87 -2.70 -0.69
CA PHE A 46 -2.89 -3.42 0.57
C PHE A 46 -2.79 -2.42 1.70
N GLY A 47 -3.28 -2.79 2.88
CA GLY A 47 -3.06 -1.95 4.04
C GLY A 47 -3.41 -2.62 5.36
N ILE A 48 -2.80 -2.10 6.41
CA ILE A 48 -3.02 -2.52 7.78
C ILE A 48 -3.04 -1.29 8.68
N TYR A 49 -4.01 -1.26 9.60
CA TYR A 49 -4.07 -0.25 10.63
C TYR A 49 -3.44 -0.77 11.92
N ILE A 50 -2.45 -0.05 12.44
CA ILE A 50 -1.75 -0.39 13.69
C ILE A 50 -2.33 0.52 14.77
N GLU A 51 -3.33 0.01 15.49
CA GLU A 51 -4.14 0.77 16.46
C GLU A 51 -3.29 1.44 17.54
N GLU A 52 -2.30 0.74 18.09
CA GLU A 52 -1.41 1.22 19.15
C GLU A 52 -0.71 2.54 18.78
N HIS A 53 -0.39 2.72 17.50
CA HIS A 53 0.31 3.90 17.00
C HIS A 53 -0.59 4.85 16.20
N GLY A 54 -1.85 4.48 15.94
CA GLY A 54 -2.75 5.26 15.09
C GLY A 54 -2.21 5.47 13.67
N ILE A 55 -1.52 4.46 13.13
CA ILE A 55 -0.87 4.51 11.81
C ILE A 55 -1.56 3.53 10.86
N TYR A 56 -1.98 4.03 9.70
CA TYR A 56 -2.36 3.21 8.56
C TYR A 56 -1.17 3.05 7.62
N VAL A 57 -0.74 1.81 7.40
CA VAL A 57 0.30 1.48 6.42
C VAL A 57 -0.41 1.05 5.14
N LYS A 58 -0.17 1.76 4.04
CA LYS A 58 -0.69 1.42 2.71
C LYS A 58 0.46 1.00 1.80
N VAL A 59 0.33 -0.15 1.15
CA VAL A 59 1.25 -0.64 0.12
C VAL A 59 0.49 -0.61 -1.20
N THR A 60 1.02 0.11 -2.17
CA THR A 60 0.50 0.14 -3.54
C THR A 60 1.51 -0.55 -4.44
N ILE A 61 1.07 -1.58 -5.16
CA ILE A 61 1.89 -2.32 -6.13
C ILE A 61 1.47 -1.90 -7.53
N GLY A 62 2.42 -1.43 -8.34
CA GLY A 62 2.21 -1.16 -9.76
C GLY A 62 2.39 -2.43 -10.58
N ILE A 63 1.53 -2.63 -11.56
CA ILE A 63 1.47 -3.80 -12.44
C ILE A 63 1.50 -3.29 -13.88
N ALA A 64 2.45 -3.80 -14.67
CA ALA A 64 2.55 -3.56 -16.10
C ALA A 64 2.77 -4.90 -16.82
N ASP A 65 2.13 -5.11 -17.96
CA ASP A 65 2.20 -6.38 -18.71
C ASP A 65 1.92 -7.62 -17.85
N GLU A 66 0.93 -7.53 -16.96
CA GLU A 66 0.53 -8.58 -15.99
C GLU A 66 1.57 -8.89 -14.89
N GLU A 67 2.69 -8.17 -14.83
CA GLU A 67 3.77 -8.39 -13.87
C GLU A 67 3.93 -7.20 -12.90
N PRO A 68 4.28 -7.43 -11.62
CA PRO A 68 4.55 -6.36 -10.68
C PRO A 68 5.87 -5.65 -11.03
N VAL A 69 5.82 -4.34 -11.23
CA VAL A 69 6.99 -3.52 -11.61
C VAL A 69 7.62 -2.78 -10.43
N GLY A 70 6.88 -2.62 -9.33
CA GLY A 70 7.36 -1.92 -8.14
C GLY A 70 6.29 -1.75 -7.08
N CYS A 71 6.69 -1.23 -5.94
CA CYS A 71 5.76 -0.89 -4.86
C CYS A 71 6.12 0.43 -4.18
N VAL A 72 5.09 1.09 -3.66
CA VAL A 72 5.20 2.26 -2.80
C VAL A 72 4.58 1.92 -1.45
N ILE A 73 5.37 2.09 -0.39
CA ILE A 73 4.90 1.94 0.99
C ILE A 73 4.70 3.35 1.56
N SER A 74 3.49 3.64 2.01
CA SER A 74 3.11 4.93 2.59
C SER A 74 2.57 4.73 4.00
N PHE A 75 2.91 5.67 4.89
CA PHE A 75 2.51 5.65 6.30
C PHE A 75 1.66 6.88 6.58
N HIS A 76 0.44 6.65 7.04
CA HIS A 76 -0.53 7.71 7.25
C HIS A 76 -0.90 7.79 8.73
N ARG A 77 -0.59 8.93 9.36
CA ARG A 77 -0.92 9.18 10.78
C ARG A 77 -2.29 9.85 10.86
N GLN A 78 -3.14 9.40 11.78
CA GLN A 78 -4.47 10.00 12.05
C GLN A 78 -5.44 10.00 10.87
N GLU A 79 -5.09 9.30 9.80
CA GLU A 79 -6.01 8.90 8.76
C GLU A 79 -6.95 7.85 9.37
N ARG A 80 -8.22 8.22 9.64
CA ARG A 80 -9.27 7.21 9.86
C ARG A 80 -9.17 6.18 8.73
N PRO A 81 -9.42 4.87 8.96
CA PRO A 81 -9.41 3.88 7.88
C PRO A 81 -10.23 4.43 6.71
N PHE A 82 -9.55 4.76 5.62
CA PHE A 82 -10.17 5.48 4.53
C PHE A 82 -11.27 4.59 3.96
N THR A 83 -12.53 4.97 4.18
CA THR A 83 -13.58 4.58 3.25
C THR A 83 -13.30 5.47 2.03
N PHE A 84 -12.63 4.94 1.01
CA PHE A 84 -12.52 5.61 -0.29
C PHE A 84 -13.76 5.22 -1.12
N PRO A 85 -14.79 6.06 -1.25
CA PRO A 85 -15.78 5.89 -2.29
C PRO A 85 -15.23 6.60 -3.52
N PHE A 86 -14.46 5.91 -4.37
CA PHE A 86 -14.34 6.39 -5.75
C PHE A 86 -15.65 6.04 -6.46
N THR A 87 -16.68 6.84 -6.25
CA THR A 87 -17.80 6.95 -7.16
C THR A 87 -17.64 8.24 -7.96
N LYS A 88 -17.15 8.09 -9.19
CA LYS A 88 -17.78 8.71 -10.36
C LYS A 88 -17.41 7.95 -11.62
#